data_AF-A0A5B6VYE8-F1
#
_entry.id   AF-A0A5B6VYE8-F1
#
_cell.length_a   1.000
_cell.length_b   1.000
_cell.length_c   1.000
_cell.angle_alpha   90.00
_cell.angle_beta   90.00
_cell.angle_gamma   90.00
#
_symmetry.space_group_name_H-M   'P 1'
#
loop_
_entity.id
_entity.type
_entity.pdbx_description
1 polymer ?
#
loop_
_entity_poly.entity_id
_entity_poly.type
_entity_poly.pdbx_seq_one_letter_code
_entity_poly.pdbx_strand_id
1 'polypeptide(L)'
;MDFTLVLHGAERGEKAALLLSPLRPTFKGPSSADITQNGSQFTLFLTAPLLAFCQMVGFSLSDSDMEVLNSAESILSTAFSKWEVILCKSPSLDLVWAQVLSDPFLRRLIVRFIFCRAVLSAIWPLEGSDQYLPLCLPQLPNSLSPKSDVVQSCVSQLADHLKVSNYFHFEDS
;
A
#
# COMPACT_ATOMS: atom_id res chain seq x y z
N MET A 1 -28.61 11.53 -3.45
CA MET A 1 -28.43 10.62 -4.60
C MET A 1 -26.97 10.27 -4.64
N ASP A 2 -26.59 9.17 -4.01
CA ASP A 2 -25.23 8.64 -4.04
C ASP A 2 -24.98 8.01 -5.41
N PHE A 3 -24.17 8.67 -6.23
CA PHE A 3 -23.58 8.06 -7.42
C PHE A 3 -22.25 7.39 -7.01
N THR A 4 -22.30 6.37 -6.15
CA THR A 4 -21.16 5.47 -6.02
C THR A 4 -21.17 4.59 -7.26
N LEU A 5 -20.47 5.05 -8.31
CA LEU A 5 -20.24 4.25 -9.50
C LEU A 5 -19.46 3.00 -9.06
N VAL A 6 -20.15 1.87 -8.91
CA VAL A 6 -19.51 0.60 -8.58
C VAL A 6 -18.78 0.16 -9.83
N LEU A 7 -17.49 0.49 -9.93
CA LEU A 7 -16.64 0.00 -11.01
C LEU A 7 -16.53 -1.53 -10.86
N HIS A 8 -16.88 -2.27 -11.89
CA HIS A 8 -16.77 -3.74 -11.89
C HIS A 8 -15.49 -4.25 -12.58
N GLY A 9 -14.65 -3.36 -13.11
CA GLY A 9 -13.44 -3.74 -13.85
C GLY A 9 -13.72 -4.29 -15.26
N ALA A 10 -14.96 -4.19 -15.75
CA ALA A 10 -15.39 -4.61 -17.09
C ALA A 10 -16.03 -3.47 -17.92
N GLU A 11 -16.01 -2.24 -17.40
CA GLU A 11 -16.72 -1.06 -17.94
C GLU A 11 -16.28 -0.65 -19.37
N ARG A 12 -15.11 -1.13 -19.83
CA ARG A 12 -14.55 -0.84 -21.16
C ARG A 12 -14.70 -2.00 -22.16
N GLY A 13 -15.46 -3.04 -21.83
CA GLY A 13 -15.65 -4.22 -22.67
C GLY A 13 -14.55 -5.29 -22.54
N GLU A 14 -13.47 -5.00 -21.82
CA GLU A 14 -12.39 -5.93 -21.48
C GLU A 14 -12.18 -5.95 -19.96
N LYS A 15 -11.78 -7.11 -19.41
CA LYS A 15 -11.42 -7.20 -18.00
C LYS A 15 -10.11 -6.45 -17.76
N ALA A 16 -10.12 -5.50 -16.83
CA ALA A 16 -8.97 -4.66 -16.51
C ALA A 16 -8.58 -4.75 -15.03
N ALA A 17 -7.28 -4.66 -14.76
CA ALA A 17 -6.75 -4.48 -13.41
C ALA A 17 -6.80 -2.99 -13.07
N LEU A 18 -7.47 -2.66 -11.98
CA LEU A 18 -7.60 -1.29 -11.49
C LEU A 18 -6.91 -1.18 -10.12
N LEU A 19 -6.10 -0.14 -9.96
CA LEU A 19 -5.58 0.32 -8.68
C LEU A 19 -6.12 1.75 -8.47
N LEU A 20 -6.97 1.91 -7.47
CA LEU A 20 -7.70 3.13 -7.20
C LEU A 20 -7.16 3.77 -5.92
N SER A 21 -6.89 5.07 -5.98
CA SER A 21 -6.53 5.85 -4.78
C SER A 21 -7.70 5.89 -3.79
N PRO A 22 -7.44 6.16 -2.50
CA PRO A 22 -8.49 6.44 -1.54
C PRO A 22 -9.46 7.52 -2.01
N LEU A 23 -10.74 7.41 -1.66
CA LEU A 23 -11.76 8.41 -1.98
C LEU A 23 -11.53 9.73 -1.23
N ARG A 24 -10.96 9.65 -0.01
CA ARG A 24 -10.56 10.80 0.79
C ARG A 24 -9.04 10.89 0.88
N PRO A 25 -8.48 12.11 0.80
CA PRO A 25 -7.04 12.29 0.96
C PRO A 25 -6.59 11.82 2.35
N THR A 26 -5.44 11.15 2.38
CA THR A 26 -4.87 10.51 3.58
C THR A 26 -3.87 11.40 4.32
N PHE A 27 -3.56 12.60 3.83
CA PHE A 27 -2.57 13.51 4.43
C PHE A 27 -3.22 14.64 5.24
N LYS A 28 -2.72 14.87 6.47
CA LYS A 28 -3.12 15.98 7.37
C LYS A 28 -1.97 16.97 7.68
N GLY A 29 -0.95 17.10 6.81
CA GLY A 29 0.18 17.99 7.06
C GLY A 29 -0.03 19.45 6.59
N PRO A 30 0.70 20.41 7.17
CA PRO A 30 0.52 21.84 6.92
C PRO A 30 1.24 22.27 5.64
N SER A 31 0.59 22.11 4.50
CA SER A 31 0.66 23.02 3.34
C SER A 31 0.16 22.30 2.10
N SER A 32 -0.85 22.86 1.46
CA SER A 32 -1.32 22.45 0.14
C SER A 32 -0.35 22.83 -0.99
N ALA A 33 0.83 23.38 -0.66
CA ALA A 33 1.77 23.94 -1.62
C ALA A 33 2.67 22.88 -2.28
N ASP A 34 3.04 21.82 -1.55
CA ASP A 34 3.94 20.76 -2.06
C ASP A 34 3.24 19.63 -2.83
N ILE A 35 1.91 19.63 -2.86
CA ILE A 35 1.10 18.61 -3.58
C ILE A 35 1.39 18.65 -5.09
N THR A 36 1.95 19.74 -5.60
CA THR A 36 2.23 19.95 -7.03
C THR A 36 3.52 19.28 -7.52
N GLN A 37 4.48 18.94 -6.65
CA GLN A 37 5.78 18.37 -7.09
C GLN A 37 5.88 16.84 -6.99
N ASN A 38 5.16 16.20 -6.05
CA ASN A 38 5.29 14.75 -5.80
C ASN A 38 4.07 13.89 -6.17
N GLY A 39 3.02 14.48 -6.74
CA GLY A 39 1.77 13.77 -7.05
C GLY A 39 0.98 13.40 -5.78
N SER A 40 -0.02 12.53 -5.92
CA SER A 40 -0.80 12.08 -4.76
C SER A 40 0.03 11.20 -3.83
N GLN A 41 -0.27 11.17 -2.53
CA GLN A 41 0.35 10.23 -1.57
C GLN A 41 0.27 8.78 -2.07
N PHE A 42 -0.86 8.40 -2.68
CA PHE A 42 -1.03 7.11 -3.32
C PHE A 42 0.03 6.86 -4.41
N THR A 43 0.23 7.82 -5.31
CA THR A 43 1.28 7.75 -6.34
C THR A 43 2.67 7.61 -5.72
N LEU A 44 2.95 8.33 -4.63
CA LEU A 44 4.23 8.24 -3.94
C LEU A 44 4.48 6.85 -3.34
N PHE A 45 3.47 6.21 -2.73
CA PHE A 45 3.61 4.82 -2.29
C PHE A 45 3.92 3.87 -3.46
N LEU A 46 3.29 4.09 -4.61
CA LEU A 46 3.50 3.27 -5.80
C LEU A 46 4.89 3.44 -6.44
N THR A 47 5.53 4.59 -6.26
CA THR A 47 6.84 4.89 -6.88
C THR A 47 8.02 4.79 -5.89
N ALA A 48 7.83 5.21 -4.64
CA ALA A 48 8.81 5.29 -3.57
C ALA A 48 8.19 4.94 -2.19
N PRO A 49 7.91 3.65 -1.92
CA PRO A 49 7.13 3.21 -0.76
C PRO A 49 7.74 3.59 0.60
N LEU A 50 9.05 3.45 0.77
CA LEU A 50 9.72 3.81 2.02
C LEU A 50 9.64 5.31 2.29
N LEU A 51 9.85 6.14 1.26
CA LEU A 51 9.72 7.59 1.39
C LEU A 51 8.29 8.00 1.75
N ALA A 52 7.29 7.39 1.11
CA ALA A 52 5.88 7.63 1.43
C ALA A 52 5.55 7.26 2.88
N PHE A 53 6.07 6.12 3.36
CA PHE A 53 5.94 5.71 4.76
C PHE A 53 6.57 6.75 5.71
N CYS A 54 7.83 7.14 5.47
CA CYS A 54 8.54 8.11 6.30
C CYS A 54 7.81 9.45 6.35
N GLN A 55 7.32 9.97 5.22
CA GLN A 55 6.55 11.20 5.17
C GLN A 55 5.23 11.10 5.96
N MET A 56 4.59 9.94 5.93
CA MET A 56 3.31 9.71 6.59
C MET A 56 3.41 9.73 8.12
N VAL A 57 4.51 9.20 8.67
CA VAL A 57 4.77 9.17 10.12
C VAL A 57 5.61 10.36 10.60
N GLY A 58 5.88 11.34 9.72
CA GLY A 58 6.70 12.52 10.05
C GLY A 58 8.17 12.21 10.36
N PHE A 59 8.70 11.10 9.83
CA PHE A 59 10.11 10.73 10.00
C PHE A 59 11.00 11.67 9.18
N SER A 60 11.88 12.42 9.85
CA SER A 60 12.85 13.31 9.22
C SER A 60 14.06 12.52 8.75
N LEU A 61 14.40 12.62 7.46
CA LEU A 61 15.56 11.97 6.87
C LEU A 61 16.78 12.88 7.07
N SER A 62 17.79 12.43 7.80
CA SER A 62 19.11 13.08 7.92
C SER A 62 20.20 12.21 7.29
N ASP A 63 21.35 12.79 6.94
CA ASP A 63 22.48 12.04 6.34
C ASP A 63 23.02 10.92 7.25
N SER A 64 22.82 11.00 8.56
CA SER A 64 23.16 9.92 9.51
C SER A 64 22.20 8.72 9.47
N ASP A 65 21.09 8.81 8.75
CA ASP A 65 20.06 7.77 8.71
C ASP A 65 20.22 6.76 7.58
N MET A 66 21.28 6.89 6.76
CA MET A 66 21.48 6.02 5.58
C MET A 66 21.50 4.52 5.91
N GLU A 67 22.17 4.11 6.98
CA GLU A 67 22.18 2.70 7.42
C GLU A 67 20.80 2.23 7.92
N VAL A 68 20.08 3.12 8.62
CA VAL A 68 18.72 2.85 9.10
C VAL A 68 17.77 2.66 7.91
N LEU A 69 17.89 3.51 6.87
CA LEU A 69 17.08 3.45 5.66
C LEU A 69 17.42 2.24 4.80
N ASN A 70 18.71 1.87 4.68
CA ASN A 70 19.11 0.65 3.98
C ASN A 70 18.51 -0.61 4.64
N SER A 71 18.51 -0.65 5.98
CA SER A 71 17.88 -1.73 6.72
C SER A 71 16.36 -1.74 6.55
N ALA A 72 15.71 -0.57 6.54
CA ALA A 72 14.28 -0.43 6.26
C ALA A 72 13.91 -0.89 4.84
N GLU A 73 14.71 -0.55 3.83
CA GLU A 73 14.53 -1.00 2.45
C GLU A 73 14.69 -2.53 2.34
N SER A 74 15.60 -3.12 3.12
CA SER A 74 15.76 -4.58 3.20
C SER A 74 14.52 -5.28 3.79
N ILE A 75 13.89 -4.69 4.82
CA ILE A 75 12.61 -5.17 5.38
C ILE A 75 11.54 -5.19 4.28
N LEU A 76 11.38 -4.08 3.55
CA LEU A 76 10.42 -3.98 2.45
C LEU A 76 10.72 -4.96 1.32
N SER A 77 11.97 -5.06 0.88
CA SER A 77 12.40 -5.96 -0.19
C SER A 77 12.11 -7.43 0.15
N THR A 78 12.36 -7.82 1.41
CA THR A 78 12.06 -9.16 1.92
C THR A 78 10.55 -9.43 1.92
N ALA A 79 9.75 -8.49 2.43
CA ALA A 79 8.30 -8.61 2.45
C ALA A 79 7.70 -8.67 1.04
N PHE A 80 8.15 -7.79 0.13
CA PHE A 80 7.66 -7.75 -1.26
C PHE A 80 7.98 -9.05 -1.99
N SER A 81 9.20 -9.58 -1.85
CA SER A 81 9.57 -10.87 -2.41
C SER A 81 8.64 -11.99 -1.91
N LYS A 82 8.31 -11.99 -0.62
CA LYS A 82 7.38 -12.95 -0.03
C LYS A 82 5.96 -12.80 -0.59
N TRP A 83 5.46 -11.58 -0.74
CA TRP A 83 4.13 -11.32 -1.28
C TRP A 83 4.03 -11.64 -2.78
N GLU A 84 5.07 -11.41 -3.57
CA GLU A 84 5.15 -11.85 -4.96
C GLU A 84 4.98 -13.37 -5.06
N VAL A 85 5.65 -14.14 -4.21
CA VAL A 85 5.49 -15.60 -4.16
C VAL A 85 4.06 -16.00 -3.81
N ILE A 86 3.41 -15.31 -2.86
CA ILE A 86 2.01 -15.58 -2.48
C ILE A 86 1.07 -15.28 -3.66
N LEU A 87 1.26 -14.15 -4.36
CA LEU A 87 0.48 -13.79 -5.55
C LEU A 87 0.60 -14.86 -6.64
N CYS A 88 1.84 -15.23 -7.00
CA CYS A 88 2.10 -16.20 -8.07
C CYS A 88 1.60 -17.62 -7.76
N LYS A 89 1.46 -17.98 -6.48
CA LYS A 89 0.99 -19.30 -6.04
C LYS A 89 -0.49 -19.35 -5.68
N SER A 90 -1.21 -18.22 -5.78
CA SER A 90 -2.62 -18.17 -5.40
C SER A 90 -3.50 -18.80 -6.49
N PRO A 91 -4.20 -19.92 -6.22
CA PRO A 91 -5.03 -20.60 -7.21
C PRO A 91 -6.32 -19.82 -7.54
N SER A 92 -6.73 -18.90 -6.67
CA SER A 92 -7.93 -18.08 -6.80
C SER A 92 -7.63 -16.70 -7.39
N LEU A 93 -6.42 -16.46 -7.90
CA LEU A 93 -6.06 -15.18 -8.48
C LEU A 93 -6.76 -15.00 -9.84
N ASP A 94 -7.43 -13.87 -10.03
CA ASP A 94 -8.06 -13.56 -11.32
C ASP A 94 -7.01 -13.52 -12.45
N LEU A 95 -7.38 -14.02 -13.63
CA LEU A 95 -6.52 -14.10 -14.80
C LEU A 95 -5.91 -12.75 -15.20
N VAL A 96 -6.64 -11.66 -14.99
CA VAL A 96 -6.13 -10.31 -15.25
C VAL A 96 -4.89 -10.04 -14.40
N TRP A 97 -4.92 -10.39 -13.11
CA TRP A 97 -3.74 -10.25 -12.26
C TRP A 97 -2.62 -11.19 -12.69
N ALA A 98 -2.91 -12.40 -13.14
CA ALA A 98 -1.87 -13.30 -13.67
C ALA A 98 -1.13 -12.70 -14.88
N GLN A 99 -1.84 -12.00 -15.77
CA GLN A 99 -1.23 -11.28 -16.89
C GLN A 99 -0.37 -10.10 -16.40
N VAL A 100 -0.89 -9.31 -15.45
CA VAL A 100 -0.16 -8.18 -14.86
C VAL A 100 1.12 -8.66 -14.15
N LEU A 101 1.05 -9.77 -13.43
CA LEU A 101 2.20 -10.36 -12.73
C LEU A 101 3.28 -10.90 -13.68
N SER A 102 2.97 -11.12 -14.96
CA SER A 102 3.96 -11.52 -15.96
C SER A 102 4.93 -10.38 -16.30
N ASP A 103 4.49 -9.12 -16.12
CA ASP A 103 5.35 -7.95 -16.28
C ASP A 103 6.06 -7.60 -14.95
N PRO A 104 7.41 -7.52 -14.91
CA PRO A 104 8.14 -7.24 -13.67
C PRO A 104 7.88 -5.85 -13.08
N PHE A 105 7.62 -4.83 -13.91
CA PHE A 105 7.35 -3.47 -13.45
C PHE A 105 5.95 -3.39 -12.83
N LEU A 106 4.95 -3.95 -13.50
CA LEU A 106 3.59 -3.98 -12.96
C LEU A 106 3.47 -4.89 -11.73
N ARG A 107 4.19 -6.03 -11.70
CA ARG A 107 4.28 -6.86 -10.49
C ARG A 107 4.80 -6.09 -9.29
N ARG A 108 5.85 -5.27 -9.49
CA ARG A 108 6.37 -4.37 -8.46
C ARG A 108 5.33 -3.35 -8.00
N LEU A 109 4.51 -2.84 -8.92
CA LEU A 109 3.44 -1.90 -8.60
C LEU A 109 2.38 -2.53 -7.68
N ILE A 110 2.05 -3.80 -7.88
CA ILE A 110 1.07 -4.53 -7.04
C ILE A 110 1.57 -4.68 -5.61
N VAL A 111 2.81 -5.10 -5.38
CA VAL A 111 3.33 -5.25 -4.01
C VAL A 111 3.45 -3.90 -3.28
N ARG A 112 3.77 -2.83 -4.00
CA ARG A 112 3.75 -1.47 -3.46
C ARG A 112 2.33 -0.99 -3.14
N PHE A 113 1.35 -1.37 -3.94
CA PHE A 113 -0.06 -1.14 -3.64
C PHE A 113 -0.50 -1.88 -2.37
N ILE A 114 -0.12 -3.15 -2.21
CA ILE A 114 -0.42 -3.94 -1.00
C ILE A 114 0.16 -3.22 0.23
N PHE A 115 1.41 -2.77 0.15
CA PHE A 115 2.05 -2.00 1.22
C PHE A 115 1.30 -0.71 1.54
N CYS A 116 0.95 0.09 0.52
CA CYS A 116 0.17 1.31 0.68
C CYS A 116 -1.13 1.06 1.46
N ARG A 117 -1.89 0.05 1.03
CA ARG A 117 -3.16 -0.33 1.64
C ARG A 117 -2.99 -0.78 3.09
N ALA A 118 -1.92 -1.51 3.38
CA ALA A 118 -1.61 -1.99 4.73
C ALA A 118 -1.28 -0.85 5.69
N VAL A 119 -0.38 0.06 5.28
CA VAL A 119 0.02 1.24 6.06
C VAL A 119 -1.20 2.11 6.38
N LEU A 120 -2.03 2.40 5.37
CA LEU A 120 -3.24 3.20 5.56
C LEU A 120 -4.27 2.51 6.46
N SER A 121 -4.40 1.18 6.37
CA SER A 121 -5.28 0.40 7.23
C SER A 121 -4.82 0.34 8.68
N ALA A 122 -3.51 0.45 8.93
CA ALA A 122 -2.98 0.44 10.27
C ALA A 122 -3.02 1.84 10.92
N ILE A 123 -3.11 2.93 10.15
CA ILE A 123 -3.23 4.29 10.70
C ILE A 123 -4.68 4.68 10.96
N TRP A 124 -5.60 4.32 10.06
CA TRP A 124 -6.99 4.75 10.16
C TRP A 124 -7.87 3.69 10.82
N PRO A 125 -8.55 4.00 11.95
CA PRO A 125 -9.41 3.05 12.64
C PRO A 125 -10.63 2.66 11.79
N LEU A 126 -11.25 1.53 12.19
CA LEU A 126 -12.23 0.76 11.41
C LEU A 126 -13.50 1.53 11.00
N GLU A 127 -13.91 2.56 11.75
CA GLU A 127 -15.11 3.33 11.45
C GLU A 127 -14.91 4.24 10.23
N GLY A 128 -15.42 3.81 9.08
CA GLY A 128 -15.34 4.55 7.82
C GLY A 128 -14.06 4.28 7.00
N SER A 129 -13.34 3.20 7.29
CA SER A 129 -12.05 2.84 6.67
C SER A 129 -12.08 2.81 5.14
N ASP A 130 -13.18 2.38 4.53
CA ASP A 130 -13.25 2.16 3.08
C ASP A 130 -13.03 3.44 2.26
N GLN A 131 -13.32 4.61 2.84
CA GLN A 131 -13.08 5.89 2.17
C GLN A 131 -11.61 6.31 2.19
N TYR A 132 -10.81 5.76 3.11
CA TYR A 132 -9.40 6.09 3.34
C TYR A 132 -8.43 5.02 2.81
N LEU A 133 -8.96 3.90 2.33
CA LEU A 133 -8.16 2.81 1.77
C LEU A 133 -8.13 2.83 0.25
N PRO A 134 -6.98 2.53 -0.37
CA PRO A 134 -6.91 2.30 -1.79
C PRO A 134 -7.60 0.98 -2.13
N LEU A 135 -8.27 0.93 -3.28
CA LEU A 135 -9.05 -0.22 -3.74
C LEU A 135 -8.43 -0.82 -5.00
N CYS A 136 -8.63 -2.11 -5.19
CA CYS A 136 -8.23 -2.79 -6.41
C CYS A 136 -9.35 -3.66 -6.96
N LEU A 137 -9.40 -3.78 -8.29
CA LEU A 137 -10.34 -4.64 -8.98
C LEU A 137 -9.60 -5.44 -10.06
N PRO A 138 -9.80 -6.75 -10.17
CA PRO A 138 -10.47 -7.63 -9.19
C PRO A 138 -9.80 -7.60 -7.81
N GLN A 139 -10.47 -8.11 -6.77
CA GLN A 139 -9.86 -8.14 -5.44
C GLN A 139 -8.64 -9.07 -5.40
N LEU A 140 -7.61 -8.68 -4.65
CA LEU A 140 -6.46 -9.53 -4.37
C LEU A 140 -6.82 -10.66 -3.38
N PRO A 141 -6.04 -11.76 -3.33
CA PRO A 141 -6.30 -12.87 -2.40
C PRO A 141 -6.32 -12.43 -0.93
N ASN A 142 -7.21 -13.05 -0.13
CA ASN A 142 -7.36 -12.74 1.31
C ASN A 142 -6.06 -12.91 2.12
N SER A 143 -5.16 -13.78 1.68
CA SER A 143 -3.82 -13.95 2.28
C SER A 143 -2.97 -12.67 2.25
N LEU A 144 -3.30 -11.73 1.35
CA LEU A 144 -2.66 -10.42 1.22
C LEU A 144 -3.65 -9.29 1.54
N SER A 145 -4.68 -9.58 2.34
CA SER A 145 -5.51 -8.53 2.92
C SER A 145 -4.65 -7.62 3.80
N PRO A 146 -5.00 -6.32 3.93
CA PRO A 146 -4.19 -5.38 4.72
C PRO A 146 -4.09 -5.77 6.19
N LYS A 147 -4.97 -6.64 6.70
CA LYS A 147 -4.98 -7.14 8.07
C LYS A 147 -4.36 -8.53 8.24
N SER A 148 -3.91 -9.19 7.17
CA SER A 148 -3.31 -10.51 7.33
C SER A 148 -1.95 -10.41 8.02
N ASP A 149 -1.60 -11.41 8.83
CA ASP A 149 -0.35 -11.43 9.60
C ASP A 149 0.88 -11.21 8.72
N VAL A 150 0.88 -11.80 7.52
CA VAL A 150 2.02 -11.69 6.58
C VAL A 150 2.20 -10.28 6.03
N VAL A 151 1.14 -9.48 5.96
CA VAL A 151 1.19 -8.09 5.51
C VAL A 151 1.45 -7.18 6.71
N GLN A 152 0.74 -7.36 7.82
CA GLN A 152 0.86 -6.57 9.04
C GLN A 152 2.25 -6.69 9.69
N SER A 153 2.84 -7.89 9.68
CA SER A 153 4.20 -8.10 10.20
C SER A 153 5.24 -7.22 9.49
N CYS A 154 5.06 -6.88 8.22
CA CYS A 154 5.97 -5.96 7.53
C CYS A 154 5.81 -4.52 8.05
N VAL A 155 4.57 -4.07 8.23
CA VAL A 155 4.28 -2.71 8.72
C VAL A 155 4.77 -2.55 10.15
N SER A 156 4.51 -3.53 11.02
CA SER A 156 4.99 -3.54 12.41
C SER A 156 6.53 -3.52 12.47
N GLN A 157 7.20 -4.43 11.75
CA GLN A 157 8.67 -4.48 11.75
C GLN A 157 9.29 -3.17 11.27
N LEU A 158 8.74 -2.56 10.23
CA LEU A 158 9.21 -1.28 9.72
C LEU A 158 8.98 -0.14 10.73
N ALA A 159 7.79 -0.11 11.35
CA ALA A 159 7.45 0.89 12.35
C ALA A 159 8.35 0.78 13.61
N ASP A 160 8.60 -0.44 14.07
CA ASP A 160 9.49 -0.71 15.21
C ASP A 160 10.93 -0.31 14.89
N HIS A 161 11.42 -0.67 13.70
CA HIS A 161 12.76 -0.32 13.23
C HIS A 161 12.97 1.20 13.16
N LEU A 162 11.97 1.94 12.69
CA LEU A 162 12.00 3.40 12.60
C LEU A 162 11.54 4.10 13.89
N LYS A 163 11.16 3.35 14.94
CA LYS A 163 10.67 3.85 16.24
C LYS A 163 9.44 4.76 16.12
N VAL A 164 8.50 4.38 15.25
CA VAL A 164 7.26 5.10 14.94
C VAL A 164 6.01 4.25 15.15
N SER A 165 6.11 3.16 15.93
CA SER A 165 5.00 2.22 16.18
C SER A 165 3.77 2.89 16.82
N ASN A 166 3.96 4.02 17.51
CA ASN A 166 2.89 4.81 18.11
C ASN A 166 1.92 5.45 17.08
N TYR A 167 2.27 5.46 15.79
CA TYR A 167 1.39 5.95 14.71
C TYR A 167 0.41 4.87 14.20
N PHE A 168 0.60 3.61 14.61
CA PHE A 168 -0.14 2.47 14.07
C PHE A 168 -1.01 1.81 15.14
N HIS A 169 -2.18 1.36 14.70
CA HIS A 169 -3.18 0.63 15.46
C HIS A 169 -3.31 -0.76 14.86
N PHE A 170 -2.60 -1.72 15.44
CA PHE A 170 -2.72 -3.13 15.10
C PHE A 170 -3.83 -3.76 15.95
N GLU A 171 -4.66 -4.62 15.35
CA GLU A 171 -5.61 -5.43 16.12
C GLU A 171 -4.79 -6.54 16.83
N ASP A 172 -4.90 -6.61 18.16
CA ASP A 172 -4.34 -7.74 18.91
C ASP A 172 -5.01 -9.03 18.42
N SER A 173 -4.20 -9.98 17.94
CA SER A 173 -4.65 -11.27 17.44
C SER A 173 -5.15 -12.20 18.54
#